data_AF-A0A1R1BXE6-F1
#
_entry.id   AF-A0A1R1BXE6-F1
#
_cell.length_a   1.000
_cell.length_b   1.000
_cell.length_c   1.000
_cell.angle_alpha   90.00
_cell.angle_beta   90.00
_cell.angle_gamma   90.00
#
_symmetry.space_group_name_H-M   'P 1'
#
loop_
_entity.id
_entity.type
_entity.pdbx_description
1 polymer ?
#
loop_
_entity_poly.entity_id
_entity_poly.type
_entity_poly.pdbx_seq_one_letter_code
_entity_poly.pdbx_strand_id
1 'polypeptide(L)'
;MRIWQVAAGDGARDCSNLFLMHDVMLISPGGLGHFGEGKDRYYVSNVEKGIVDQIANFHSGPISGDVVLLRKGKRVIAIGKIPDPPNDEYQWDESFGDVLGWDSDIVAEFNGRKVLFPS
;
A
#
# COMPACT_ATOMS: atom_id res chain seq x y z
N MET A 1 5.66 -4.94 -17.82
CA MET A 1 4.31 -4.95 -17.25
C MET A 1 4.16 -6.14 -16.33
N ARG A 2 4.03 -5.88 -15.03
CA ARG A 2 3.75 -6.85 -13.96
C ARG A 2 2.37 -6.60 -13.38
N ILE A 3 1.87 -7.58 -12.63
CA ILE A 3 0.61 -7.49 -11.90
C ILE A 3 0.94 -7.62 -10.41
N TRP A 4 0.67 -6.55 -9.67
CA TRP A 4 0.78 -6.47 -8.22
C TRP A 4 -0.57 -6.76 -7.57
N GLN A 5 -0.57 -7.23 -6.34
CA GLN A 5 -1.79 -7.57 -5.62
C GLN A 5 -1.72 -7.03 -4.19
N VAL A 6 -2.80 -6.37 -3.78
CA VAL A 6 -2.98 -5.84 -2.42
C VAL A 6 -4.28 -6.38 -1.86
N ALA A 7 -4.27 -6.78 -0.59
CA ALA A 7 -5.44 -7.28 0.10
C ALA A 7 -6.25 -6.11 0.70
N ALA A 8 -7.57 -6.15 0.55
CA ALA A 8 -8.52 -5.20 1.12
C ALA A 8 -8.83 -5.54 2.60
N GLY A 9 -7.79 -5.73 3.40
CA GLY A 9 -7.87 -6.31 4.74
C GLY A 9 -7.59 -7.82 4.75
N ASP A 10 -7.81 -8.45 5.89
CA ASP A 10 -7.51 -9.86 6.14
C ASP A 10 -8.77 -10.69 6.43
N GLY A 11 -8.63 -11.90 6.99
CA GLY A 11 -9.78 -12.74 7.33
C GLY A 11 -10.71 -12.14 8.38
N ALA A 12 -10.21 -11.20 9.20
CA ALA A 12 -10.95 -10.58 10.29
C ALA A 12 -11.53 -9.20 9.93
N ARG A 13 -11.06 -8.57 8.84
CA ARG A 13 -11.42 -7.20 8.48
C ARG A 13 -11.68 -7.02 6.99
N ASP A 14 -12.58 -6.09 6.70
CA ASP A 14 -12.90 -5.70 5.34
C ASP A 14 -12.73 -4.19 5.16
N CYS A 15 -11.62 -3.78 4.54
CA CYS A 15 -11.36 -2.39 4.19
C CYS A 15 -11.78 -2.05 2.75
N SER A 16 -12.45 -2.97 2.05
CA SER A 16 -12.81 -2.81 0.64
C SER A 16 -13.55 -1.51 0.36
N ASN A 17 -14.60 -1.23 1.16
CA ASN A 17 -15.40 -0.02 0.96
C ASN A 17 -14.58 1.24 1.24
N LEU A 18 -13.76 1.25 2.30
CA LEU A 18 -12.91 2.39 2.63
C LEU A 18 -11.94 2.68 1.49
N PHE A 19 -11.23 1.66 1.01
CA PHE A 19 -10.27 1.77 -0.09
C PHE A 19 -10.92 2.24 -1.39
N LEU A 20 -12.11 1.73 -1.72
CA LEU A 20 -12.84 2.13 -2.92
C LEU A 20 -13.42 3.56 -2.83
N MET A 21 -13.89 3.98 -1.65
CA MET A 21 -14.43 5.33 -1.47
C MET A 21 -13.34 6.41 -1.57
N HIS A 22 -12.14 6.10 -1.09
CA HIS A 22 -11.03 7.05 -1.02
C HIS A 22 -9.98 6.85 -2.12
N ASP A 23 -10.16 5.86 -3.00
CA ASP A 23 -9.27 5.56 -4.13
C ASP A 23 -7.82 5.25 -3.71
N VAL A 24 -7.68 4.52 -2.59
CA VAL A 24 -6.40 4.15 -1.99
C VAL A 24 -6.28 2.66 -1.77
N MET A 25 -5.05 2.13 -1.79
CA MET A 25 -4.73 0.81 -1.24
C MET A 25 -3.61 0.93 -0.21
N LEU A 26 -3.68 0.09 0.84
CA LEU A 26 -2.68 0.11 1.92
C LEU A 26 -1.79 -1.13 1.93
N ILE A 27 -0.50 -0.95 2.24
CA ILE A 27 0.43 -2.02 2.58
C ILE A 27 0.97 -1.77 4.01
N SER A 28 1.09 -2.85 4.77
CA SER A 28 1.39 -2.85 6.20
C SER A 28 2.67 -3.63 6.50
N PRO A 29 3.30 -3.45 7.69
CA PRO A 29 2.92 -2.54 8.77
C PRO A 29 3.39 -1.10 8.57
N GLY A 30 2.83 -0.21 9.38
CA GLY A 30 3.14 1.22 9.40
C GLY A 30 3.57 1.86 10.72
N GLY A 31 3.56 1.13 11.82
CA GLY A 31 4.11 1.64 13.09
C GLY A 31 5.62 1.87 13.07
N LEU A 32 6.29 1.61 11.94
CA LEU A 32 7.75 1.63 11.79
C LEU A 32 8.26 2.81 10.96
N GLY A 33 7.36 3.61 10.36
CA GLY A 33 7.65 4.79 9.57
C GLY A 33 8.13 4.49 8.15
N HIS A 34 8.54 5.53 7.41
CA HIS A 34 8.90 5.43 6.00
C HIS A 34 9.96 4.34 5.73
N PHE A 35 9.62 3.34 4.91
CA PHE A 35 10.52 2.20 4.64
C PHE A 35 11.90 2.65 4.13
N GLY A 36 11.95 3.58 3.16
CA GLY A 36 13.20 4.13 2.62
C GLY A 36 14.15 4.78 3.65
N GLU A 37 13.62 5.35 4.73
CA GLU A 37 14.41 6.06 5.77
C GLU A 37 14.73 5.17 6.97
N GLY A 38 13.99 4.07 7.15
CA GLY A 38 14.01 3.26 8.35
C GLY A 38 14.09 1.75 8.11
N LYS A 39 14.66 1.28 6.98
CA LYS A 39 14.70 -0.16 6.62
C LYS A 39 15.13 -1.06 7.77
N ASP A 40 16.18 -0.68 8.50
CA ASP A 40 16.70 -1.50 9.60
C ASP A 40 15.66 -1.70 10.71
N ARG A 41 14.77 -0.73 10.95
CA ARG A 41 13.67 -0.83 11.93
C ARG A 41 12.71 -1.96 11.59
N TYR A 42 12.44 -2.16 10.30
CA TYR A 42 11.61 -3.26 9.81
C TYR A 42 12.27 -4.61 10.09
N TYR A 43 13.57 -4.75 9.84
CA TYR A 43 14.30 -6.02 10.02
C TYR A 43 14.61 -6.37 11.48
N VAL A 44 14.68 -5.38 12.39
CA VAL A 44 14.89 -5.62 13.83
C VAL A 44 13.60 -5.65 14.65
N SER A 45 12.46 -5.35 14.03
CA SER A 45 11.14 -5.47 14.65
C SER A 45 10.68 -6.93 14.75
N ASN A 46 9.61 -7.18 15.50
CA ASN A 46 8.94 -8.50 15.55
C ASN A 46 8.05 -8.77 14.33
N VAL A 47 8.16 -7.97 13.26
CA VAL A 47 7.40 -8.18 12.02
C VAL A 47 7.97 -9.38 11.30
N GLU A 48 7.07 -10.23 10.79
CA GLU A 48 7.48 -11.40 10.04
C GLU A 48 8.31 -11.01 8.80
N LYS A 49 9.44 -11.67 8.60
CA LYS A 49 10.36 -11.37 7.48
C LYS A 49 9.66 -11.34 6.12
N GLY A 50 8.70 -12.25 5.88
CA GLY A 50 7.95 -12.29 4.63
C GLY A 50 7.15 -11.01 4.36
N ILE A 51 6.65 -10.35 5.41
CA ILE A 51 5.94 -9.07 5.31
C ILE A 51 6.93 -7.95 4.99
N VAL A 52 8.10 -7.93 5.64
CA VAL A 52 9.16 -6.95 5.35
C VAL A 52 9.64 -7.08 3.90
N ASP A 53 9.86 -8.30 3.43
CA ASP A 53 10.25 -8.57 2.04
C ASP A 53 9.16 -8.13 1.06
N GLN A 54 7.88 -8.29 1.40
CA GLN A 54 6.76 -7.81 0.58
C GLN A 54 6.75 -6.27 0.47
N ILE A 55 6.93 -5.56 1.58
CA ILE A 55 7.04 -4.09 1.59
C ILE A 55 8.24 -3.65 0.76
N ALA A 56 9.41 -4.26 0.97
CA ALA A 56 10.62 -3.93 0.23
C ALA A 56 10.40 -4.10 -1.29
N ASN A 57 9.77 -5.21 -1.68
CA ASN A 57 9.44 -5.49 -3.06
C ASN A 57 8.43 -4.50 -3.64
N PHE A 58 7.43 -4.07 -2.88
CA PHE A 58 6.45 -3.09 -3.36
C PHE A 58 6.99 -1.65 -3.33
N HIS A 59 7.91 -1.32 -2.43
CA HIS A 59 8.51 0.01 -2.36
C HIS A 59 9.39 0.30 -3.59
N SER A 60 10.26 -0.64 -3.99
CA SER A 60 11.20 -0.43 -5.11
C SER A 60 10.85 -1.16 -6.40
N GLY A 61 9.82 -2.01 -6.35
CA GLY A 61 9.47 -2.89 -7.45
C GLY A 61 8.60 -2.24 -8.51
N PRO A 62 7.41 -1.70 -8.19
CA PRO A 62 6.46 -1.15 -9.14
C PRO A 62 7.10 -0.11 -10.05
N ILE A 63 6.67 -0.11 -11.31
CA ILE A 63 7.06 0.90 -12.30
C ILE A 63 5.83 1.39 -13.03
N SER A 64 5.94 2.58 -13.62
CA SER A 64 4.97 3.14 -14.53
C SER A 64 4.38 2.10 -15.50
N GLY A 65 3.06 1.99 -15.52
CA GLY A 65 2.35 1.07 -16.38
C GLY A 65 2.11 -0.35 -15.84
N ASP A 66 2.68 -0.72 -14.69
CA ASP A 66 2.29 -1.94 -14.00
C ASP A 66 0.84 -1.86 -13.50
N VAL A 67 0.20 -3.02 -13.34
CA VAL A 67 -1.20 -3.14 -12.88
C VAL A 67 -1.22 -3.50 -11.40
N VAL A 68 -2.14 -2.93 -10.62
CA VAL A 68 -2.36 -3.28 -9.21
C VAL A 68 -3.78 -3.79 -9.03
N LEU A 69 -3.93 -4.98 -8.45
CA LEU A 69 -5.23 -5.58 -8.13
C LEU A 69 -5.54 -5.40 -6.65
N LEU A 70 -6.71 -4.81 -6.34
CA LEU A 70 -7.25 -4.86 -4.98
C LEU A 70 -8.13 -6.10 -4.82
N ARG A 71 -7.86 -6.90 -3.79
CA ARG A 71 -8.55 -8.18 -3.57
C ARG A 71 -9.21 -8.27 -2.21
N LYS A 72 -10.45 -8.78 -2.19
CA LYS A 72 -11.09 -9.31 -0.98
C LYS A 72 -11.07 -10.84 -1.04
N GLY A 73 -10.14 -11.45 -0.30
CA GLY A 73 -9.83 -12.86 -0.45
C GLY A 73 -9.48 -13.22 -1.90
N LYS A 74 -10.22 -14.15 -2.51
CA LYS A 74 -9.99 -14.55 -3.91
C LYS A 74 -10.63 -13.62 -4.94
N ARG A 75 -11.49 -12.69 -4.54
CA ARG A 75 -12.22 -11.81 -5.48
C ARG A 75 -11.43 -10.52 -5.74
N VAL A 76 -11.21 -10.20 -7.01
CA VAL A 76 -10.73 -8.87 -7.43
C VAL A 76 -11.91 -7.90 -7.34
N ILE A 77 -11.71 -6.79 -6.63
CA ILE A 77 -12.74 -5.76 -6.43
C ILE A 77 -12.38 -4.42 -7.08
N ALA A 78 -11.10 -4.22 -7.42
CA ALA A 78 -10.62 -3.03 -8.12
C ALA A 78 -9.35 -3.39 -8.92
N ILE A 79 -9.12 -2.69 -10.03
CA ILE A 79 -7.91 -2.77 -10.87
C ILE A 79 -7.38 -1.37 -11.13
N GLY A 80 -6.15 -1.11 -10.72
CA GLY A 80 -5.46 0.16 -10.89
C GLY A 80 -4.23 0.00 -11.77
N LYS A 81 -3.63 1.13 -12.14
CA LYS A 81 -2.42 1.20 -12.94
C LYS A 81 -1.46 2.15 -12.24
N ILE A 82 -0.20 1.74 -12.08
CA ILE A 82 0.85 2.66 -11.62
C ILE A 82 0.95 3.79 -12.67
N PRO A 83 0.77 5.05 -12.26
CA PRO A 83 0.77 6.18 -13.19
C PRO A 83 2.16 6.36 -13.83
N ASP A 84 2.24 7.19 -14.87
CA ASP A 84 3.53 7.58 -15.45
C ASP A 84 4.23 8.64 -14.56
N PRO A 85 5.55 8.87 -14.72
CA PRO A 85 6.28 9.82 -13.90
C PRO A 85 5.74 11.25 -14.07
N PRO A 86 5.84 12.12 -13.04
CA PRO A 86 6.56 11.92 -11.78
C PRO A 86 5.70 11.29 -10.67
N ASN A 87 4.50 10.78 -10.98
CA ASN A 87 3.58 10.31 -9.96
C ASN A 87 3.73 8.79 -9.69
N ASP A 88 4.74 8.13 -10.27
CA ASP A 88 4.94 6.69 -10.19
C ASP A 88 5.66 6.23 -8.92
N GLU A 89 5.84 7.15 -7.97
CA GLU A 89 6.55 6.90 -6.72
C GLU A 89 5.60 6.36 -5.64
N TYR A 90 6.16 5.46 -4.83
CA TYR A 90 5.60 5.07 -3.54
C TYR A 90 5.37 6.33 -2.68
N GLN A 91 4.21 6.42 -2.04
CA GLN A 91 3.90 7.50 -1.09
C GLN A 91 3.67 6.92 0.30
N TRP A 92 4.36 7.51 1.26
CA TRP A 92 4.16 7.32 2.69
C TRP A 92 3.52 8.57 3.27
N ASP A 93 2.50 8.38 4.10
CA ASP A 93 1.80 9.46 4.77
C ASP A 93 1.38 8.98 6.17
N GLU A 94 1.85 9.69 7.18
CA GLU A 94 1.62 9.37 8.60
C GLU A 94 0.13 9.34 8.98
N SER A 95 -0.74 10.02 8.22
CA SER A 95 -2.18 10.02 8.42
C SER A 95 -2.81 8.64 8.26
N PHE A 96 -2.12 7.73 7.54
CA PHE A 96 -2.54 6.33 7.40
C PHE A 96 -1.95 5.41 8.47
N GLY A 97 -1.00 5.90 9.27
CA GLY A 97 -0.26 5.13 10.27
C GLY A 97 -1.13 4.52 11.38
N ASP A 98 -2.39 4.94 11.53
CA ASP A 98 -3.37 4.29 12.40
C ASP A 98 -4.78 4.26 11.79
N VAL A 99 -4.95 3.52 10.69
CA VAL A 99 -6.27 3.38 10.05
C VAL A 99 -7.09 2.32 10.76
N LEU A 100 -7.96 2.72 11.69
CA LEU A 100 -8.85 1.83 12.47
C LEU A 100 -8.11 0.96 13.51
N GLY A 101 -7.08 1.49 14.18
CA GLY A 101 -6.26 0.74 15.14
C GLY A 101 -5.11 -0.03 14.48
N TRP A 102 -4.73 0.38 13.27
CA TRP A 102 -3.78 -0.32 12.40
C TRP A 102 -2.65 0.59 11.93
N ASP A 103 -1.48 0.31 12.48
CA ASP A 103 -0.15 0.55 11.93
C ASP A 103 -0.09 0.15 10.43
N SER A 104 -0.43 1.05 9.49
CA SER A 104 -0.41 0.83 8.03
C SER A 104 0.16 2.03 7.29
N ASP A 105 1.16 1.88 6.41
CA ASP A 105 2.01 3.03 6.04
C ASP A 105 2.15 3.35 4.56
N ILE A 106 1.39 2.70 3.70
CA ILE A 106 1.79 2.69 2.29
C ILE A 106 0.57 2.93 1.43
N VAL A 107 0.50 4.08 0.76
CA VAL A 107 -0.57 4.38 -0.19
C VAL A 107 -0.12 3.99 -1.59
N ALA A 108 -0.92 3.18 -2.28
CA ALA A 108 -0.83 3.03 -3.74
C ALA A 108 -2.01 3.75 -4.41
N GLU A 109 -1.70 4.62 -5.38
CA GLU A 109 -2.67 5.39 -6.18
C GLU A 109 -3.51 4.49 -7.09
N PHE A 110 -4.77 4.88 -7.32
CA PHE A 110 -5.67 4.21 -8.25
C PHE A 110 -6.22 5.20 -9.29
N ASN A 111 -6.38 4.75 -10.54
CA ASN A 111 -7.05 5.46 -11.63
C ASN A 111 -6.64 6.92 -11.93
N GLY A 112 -5.39 7.31 -11.65
CA GLY A 112 -4.86 8.64 -12.02
C GLY A 112 -5.53 9.79 -11.26
N ARG A 113 -6.10 9.51 -10.09
CA ARG A 113 -6.55 10.53 -9.15
C ARG A 113 -5.60 10.56 -7.96
N LYS A 114 -4.79 11.62 -7.90
CA LYS A 114 -4.09 12.03 -6.70
C LYS A 114 -5.11 12.19 -5.58
N VAL A 115 -5.03 11.35 -4.56
CA VAL A 115 -5.65 11.63 -3.27
C VAL A 115 -4.53 12.02 -2.31
N LEU A 116 -4.06 13.25 -2.53
CA LEU A 116 -3.49 14.09 -1.48
C LEU A 116 -4.62 15.04 -1.07
N PHE A 117 -4.91 15.14 0.23
CA PHE A 117 -5.64 16.30 0.74
C PHE A 117 -4.99 16.84 2.03
N PRO A 118 -5.06 18.16 2.23
CA PRO A 118 -4.04 18.95 2.91
C PRO A 118 -4.37 19.22 4.38
N SER A 119 -3.33 19.33 5.19
CA SER A 119 -2.85 20.62 5.74
C SER A 119 -1.57 20.40 6.53
#